data_AF-A0A498HTB8-F1
#
_entry.id   AF-A0A498HTB8-F1
#
_cell.length_a   1.000
_cell.length_b   1.000
_cell.length_c   1.000
_cell.angle_alpha   90.00
_cell.angle_beta   90.00
_cell.angle_gamma   90.00
#
_symmetry.space_group_name_H-M   'P 1'
#
loop_
_entity.id
_entity.type
_entity.pdbx_description
1 polymer ?
#
loop_
_entity_poly.entity_id
_entity_poly.type
_entity_poly.pdbx_seq_one_letter_code
_entity_poly.pdbx_strand_id
1 'polypeptide(L)'
;MVALLGRPRKPLLKDHATTGTIFGYRNRRVSLAIQEDPHCMPLFVIELPMHSSVFHKEMASDIVRIALESETKTHKKKLMEEYVWAVYCNGRKVGYSIRRKQMSEDELHVMQTLRGVSMGAGVLPCPSDQKEYAGDGELTYIRARFERVVGSKDSEALYMINPDGAAGPELSIFFVRAH
;
A
#
# COMPACT_ATOMS: atom_id res chain seq x y z
N MET A 1 29.30 -15.84 -36.82
CA MET A 1 29.28 -15.03 -35.57
C MET A 1 27.80 -14.80 -35.25
N VAL A 2 27.30 -15.36 -34.14
CA VAL A 2 25.86 -15.44 -33.81
C VAL A 2 25.37 -14.07 -33.33
N ALA A 3 24.36 -13.52 -34.01
CA ALA A 3 23.69 -12.30 -33.57
C ALA A 3 22.86 -12.58 -32.32
N LEU A 4 23.27 -12.02 -31.19
CA LEU A 4 22.46 -11.94 -29.97
C LEU A 4 21.31 -10.97 -30.21
N LEU A 5 20.20 -11.46 -30.77
CA LEU A 5 18.91 -10.78 -30.74
C LEU A 5 18.47 -10.71 -29.27
N GLY A 6 18.85 -9.62 -28.60
CA GLY A 6 18.29 -9.26 -27.30
C GLY A 6 16.77 -9.21 -27.45
N ARG A 7 16.06 -10.10 -26.74
CA ARG A 7 14.60 -10.03 -26.61
C ARG A 7 14.23 -8.58 -26.27
N PRO A 8 13.23 -7.98 -26.91
CA PRO A 8 12.73 -6.69 -26.48
C PRO A 8 12.32 -6.85 -25.02
N ARG A 9 13.03 -6.15 -24.11
CA ARG A 9 12.59 -6.01 -22.72
C ARG A 9 11.23 -5.35 -22.80
N LYS A 10 10.16 -6.13 -22.62
CA LYS A 10 8.84 -5.56 -22.33
C LYS A 10 9.06 -4.54 -21.20
N PRO A 11 8.51 -3.32 -21.29
CA PRO A 11 8.59 -2.40 -20.17
C PRO A 11 8.12 -3.14 -18.92
N LEU A 12 8.99 -3.23 -17.92
CA LEU A 12 8.77 -4.06 -16.72
C LEU A 12 7.59 -3.54 -15.87
N LEU A 13 7.11 -2.33 -16.17
CA LEU A 13 6.02 -1.65 -15.47
C LEU A 13 5.07 -1.08 -16.53
N LYS A 14 3.75 -1.21 -16.30
CA LYS A 14 2.74 -0.47 -17.08
C LYS A 14 2.92 1.03 -16.84
N ASP A 15 2.78 1.85 -17.88
CA ASP A 15 2.89 3.32 -17.82
C ASP A 15 1.93 3.99 -16.81
N HIS A 16 0.95 3.24 -16.28
CA HIS A 16 -0.04 3.70 -15.31
C HIS A 16 -0.05 2.87 -14.01
N ALA A 17 1.06 2.20 -13.67
CA ALA A 17 1.16 1.46 -12.42
C ALA A 17 1.04 2.41 -11.21
N THR A 18 0.15 2.08 -10.28
CA THR A 18 -0.06 2.83 -9.03
C THR A 18 1.05 2.48 -8.03
N THR A 19 1.47 3.39 -7.19
CA THR A 19 2.44 3.12 -6.11
C THR A 19 1.71 2.96 -4.78
N GLY A 20 1.88 1.82 -4.14
CA GLY A 20 1.41 1.59 -2.77
C GLY A 20 2.60 1.53 -1.82
N THR A 21 2.50 2.24 -0.70
CA THR A 21 3.49 2.24 0.37
C THR A 21 2.81 1.83 1.67
N ILE A 22 3.22 0.72 2.25
CA ILE A 22 2.84 0.31 3.60
C ILE A 22 4.01 0.61 4.52
N PHE A 23 3.78 1.35 5.59
CA PHE A 23 4.85 1.74 6.51
C PHE A 23 4.32 1.81 7.94
N GLY A 24 5.21 1.61 8.90
CA GLY A 24 4.83 1.62 10.30
C GLY A 24 6.02 1.37 11.20
N TYR A 25 5.94 1.91 12.41
CA TYR A 25 6.90 1.61 13.46
C TYR A 25 6.68 0.18 13.94
N ARG A 26 7.77 -0.49 14.36
CA ARG A 26 7.74 -1.90 14.78
C ARG A 26 6.63 -2.22 15.80
N ASN A 27 6.39 -1.31 16.74
CA ASN A 27 5.41 -1.47 17.83
C ASN A 27 4.07 -0.76 17.59
N ARG A 28 3.86 -0.16 16.42
CA ARG A 28 2.62 0.56 16.08
C ARG A 28 1.85 -0.14 14.96
N ARG A 29 0.68 0.42 14.66
CA ARG A 29 -0.12 0.06 13.50
C ARG A 29 0.56 0.49 12.20
N VAL A 30 0.22 -0.19 11.11
CA VAL A 30 0.71 0.15 9.77
C VAL A 30 -0.21 1.15 9.08
N SER A 31 0.39 2.10 8.37
CA SER A 31 -0.29 3.00 7.45
C SER A 31 -0.10 2.50 6.02
N LEU A 32 -1.18 2.56 5.23
CA LEU A 32 -1.18 2.32 3.80
C LEU A 32 -1.41 3.67 3.09
N ALA A 33 -0.46 4.05 2.23
CA ALA A 33 -0.56 5.20 1.35
C ALA A 33 -0.54 4.75 -0.11
N ILE A 34 -1.43 5.30 -0.93
CA ILE A 34 -1.54 4.98 -2.35
C ILE A 34 -1.35 6.27 -3.14
N GLN A 35 -0.46 6.24 -4.13
CA GLN A 35 -0.10 7.34 -5.01
C GLN A 35 -0.28 6.89 -6.47
N GLU A 36 -0.73 7.77 -7.35
CA GLU A 36 -0.77 7.45 -8.79
C GLU A 36 0.65 7.25 -9.34
N ASP A 37 1.59 8.05 -8.84
CA ASP A 37 3.01 8.04 -9.18
C ASP A 37 3.84 8.32 -7.90
N PRO A 38 5.05 7.73 -7.73
CA PRO A 38 5.89 7.98 -6.54
C PRO A 38 6.20 9.46 -6.29
N HIS A 39 6.09 10.33 -7.31
CA HIS A 39 6.39 11.75 -7.18
C HIS A 39 5.18 12.62 -6.82
N CYS A 40 3.97 12.06 -6.83
CA CYS A 40 2.72 12.74 -6.52
C CYS A 40 2.32 12.57 -5.05
N MET A 41 1.45 13.44 -4.55
CA MET A 41 0.85 13.26 -3.23
C MET A 41 -0.05 12.01 -3.20
N PRO A 42 -0.12 11.28 -2.06
CA PRO A 42 -1.04 10.16 -1.92
C PRO A 42 -2.50 10.57 -2.11
N LEU A 43 -3.22 9.84 -2.96
CA LEU A 43 -4.66 10.00 -3.17
C LEU A 43 -5.49 9.34 -2.05
N PHE A 44 -4.90 8.35 -1.39
CA PHE A 44 -5.52 7.57 -0.33
C PHE A 44 -4.50 7.24 0.76
N VAL A 45 -4.86 7.53 2.00
CA VAL A 45 -4.07 7.18 3.19
C VAL A 45 -5.01 6.62 4.25
N ILE A 46 -4.65 5.49 4.84
CA ILE A 46 -5.42 4.85 5.90
C ILE A 46 -4.48 4.15 6.88
N GLU A 47 -4.79 4.22 8.17
CA GLU A 47 -4.11 3.42 9.19
C GLU A 47 -4.88 2.10 9.35
N LEU A 48 -4.24 0.97 9.06
CA LEU A 48 -4.87 -0.35 9.18
C LEU A 48 -4.92 -0.77 10.66
N PRO A 49 -5.95 -1.53 11.10
CA PRO A 49 -6.12 -1.91 12.49
C PRO A 49 -5.22 -3.11 12.86
N MET A 50 -3.99 -3.16 12.34
CA MET A 50 -3.04 -4.25 12.56
C MET A 50 -1.65 -3.71 12.85
N HIS A 51 -0.94 -4.35 13.78
CA HIS A 51 0.44 -3.99 14.11
C HIS A 51 1.42 -4.41 13.00
N SER A 52 2.51 -3.66 12.84
CA SER A 52 3.57 -3.94 11.86
C SER A 52 4.14 -5.35 11.98
N SER A 53 4.28 -5.85 13.22
CA SER A 53 4.76 -7.22 13.48
C SER A 53 3.80 -8.31 12.97
N VAL A 54 2.49 -8.07 13.01
CA VAL A 54 1.49 -9.00 12.46
C VAL A 54 1.51 -8.93 10.94
N PHE A 55 1.55 -7.73 10.38
CA PHE A 55 1.61 -7.52 8.93
C PHE A 55 2.83 -8.21 8.31
N HIS A 56 4.02 -8.06 8.90
CA HIS A 56 5.23 -8.72 8.39
C HIS A 56 5.17 -10.25 8.51
N LYS A 57 4.50 -10.79 9.52
CA LYS A 57 4.29 -12.24 9.63
C LYS A 57 3.38 -12.76 8.52
N GLU A 58 2.30 -12.04 8.20
CA GLU A 58 1.42 -12.38 7.08
C GLU A 58 2.19 -12.35 5.76
N MET A 59 2.98 -11.29 5.51
CA MET A 59 3.83 -11.16 4.33
C MET A 59 4.90 -12.26 4.22
N ALA A 60 5.40 -12.78 5.35
CA ALA A 60 6.39 -13.85 5.36
C ALA A 60 5.78 -15.26 5.18
N SER A 61 4.47 -15.40 5.39
CA SER A 61 3.81 -16.71 5.42
C SER A 61 3.24 -17.12 4.06
N ASP A 62 2.68 -16.17 3.29
CA ASP A 62 2.11 -16.39 1.95
C ASP A 62 1.66 -15.05 1.31
N ILE A 63 0.76 -15.11 0.33
CA ILE A 63 0.03 -14.01 -0.28
C ILE A 63 -0.86 -13.28 0.73
N VAL A 64 -0.66 -11.97 0.86
CA VAL A 64 -1.49 -11.08 1.68
C VAL A 64 -2.59 -10.43 0.85
N ARG A 65 -3.83 -10.55 1.33
CA ARG A 65 -5.02 -9.93 0.74
C ARG A 65 -5.67 -9.00 1.73
N ILE A 66 -5.62 -7.70 1.45
CA ILE A 66 -6.28 -6.67 2.25
C ILE A 66 -7.56 -6.29 1.53
N ALA A 67 -8.72 -6.40 2.17
CA ALA A 67 -9.96 -5.86 1.65
C ALA A 67 -10.47 -4.73 2.55
N LEU A 68 -10.84 -3.63 1.91
CA LEU A 68 -11.43 -2.45 2.51
C LEU A 68 -12.87 -2.38 2.03
N GLU A 69 -13.81 -2.64 2.93
CA GLU A 69 -15.24 -2.63 2.65
C GLU A 69 -15.90 -1.38 3.23
N SER A 70 -16.63 -0.62 2.41
CA SER A 70 -17.45 0.49 2.88
C SER A 70 -18.93 0.09 2.93
N GLU A 71 -19.61 0.39 4.03
CA GLU A 71 -21.06 0.16 4.20
C GLU A 71 -21.91 1.26 3.51
N THR A 72 -21.26 2.21 2.85
CA THR A 72 -21.92 3.37 2.23
C THR A 72 -22.71 2.96 0.98
N LYS A 73 -24.04 2.98 1.02
CA LYS A 73 -24.90 2.57 -0.12
C LYS A 73 -25.04 3.60 -1.26
N THR A 74 -24.35 4.74 -1.19
CA THR A 74 -24.51 5.83 -2.16
C THR A 74 -23.28 5.95 -3.07
N HIS A 75 -23.49 6.21 -4.36
CA HIS A 75 -22.40 6.47 -5.32
C HIS A 75 -22.09 7.96 -5.50
N LYS A 76 -22.39 8.80 -4.50
CA LYS A 76 -22.11 10.25 -4.57
C LYS A 76 -20.62 10.55 -4.57
N LYS A 77 -19.81 9.66 -3.99
CA LYS A 77 -18.35 9.75 -3.90
C LYS A 77 -17.72 8.60 -4.69
N LYS A 78 -16.51 8.83 -5.18
CA LYS A 78 -15.70 7.73 -5.75
C LYS A 78 -15.40 6.70 -4.64
N LEU A 79 -15.14 5.46 -5.03
CA LEU A 79 -14.92 4.37 -4.08
C LEU A 79 -13.79 4.68 -3.07
N MET A 80 -12.60 5.03 -3.55
CA MET A 80 -11.48 5.44 -2.68
C MET A 80 -11.72 6.79 -1.96
N GLU A 81 -12.81 7.51 -2.28
CA GLU A 81 -13.14 8.75 -1.58
C GLU A 81 -13.92 8.50 -0.27
N GLU A 82 -14.38 7.27 -0.03
CA GLU A 82 -15.06 6.90 1.20
C GLU A 82 -14.14 7.00 2.42
N TYR A 83 -14.75 7.25 3.58
CA TYR A 83 -14.03 7.52 4.81
C TYR A 83 -13.93 6.31 5.72
N VAL A 84 -15.03 5.59 5.92
CA VAL A 84 -15.08 4.47 6.86
C VAL A 84 -14.96 3.17 6.09
N TRP A 85 -13.99 2.36 6.52
CA TRP A 85 -13.64 1.09 5.91
C TRP A 85 -13.58 0.00 6.97
N ALA A 86 -14.37 -1.07 6.81
CA ALA A 86 -14.11 -2.33 7.46
C ALA A 86 -12.91 -2.99 6.79
N VAL A 87 -11.89 -3.32 7.57
CA VAL A 87 -10.64 -3.88 7.08
C VAL A 87 -10.62 -5.37 7.33
N TYR A 88 -10.38 -6.12 6.27
CA TYR A 88 -10.18 -7.56 6.27
C TYR A 88 -8.76 -7.87 5.81
N CYS A 89 -8.13 -8.83 6.48
CA CYS A 89 -6.85 -9.39 6.06
C CYS A 89 -7.04 -10.89 5.87
N ASN A 90 -6.73 -11.40 4.68
CA ASN A 90 -6.86 -12.83 4.33
C ASN A 90 -8.24 -13.41 4.67
N GLY A 91 -9.30 -12.62 4.40
CA GLY A 91 -10.70 -13.00 4.64
C GLY A 91 -11.19 -12.84 6.09
N ARG A 92 -10.33 -12.42 7.02
CA ARG A 92 -10.70 -12.20 8.43
C ARG A 92 -10.87 -10.71 8.70
N LYS A 93 -11.99 -10.31 9.32
CA LYS A 93 -12.21 -8.92 9.74
C LYS A 93 -11.24 -8.57 10.88
N VAL A 94 -10.40 -7.57 10.65
CA VAL A 94 -9.40 -7.11 11.63
C VAL A 94 -9.92 -5.91 12.42
N GLY A 95 -10.74 -5.07 11.80
CA GLY A 95 -11.34 -3.92 12.47
C GLY A 95 -11.93 -2.90 11.51
N TYR A 96 -12.08 -1.67 12.00
CA TYR A 96 -12.48 -0.52 11.20
C TYR A 96 -11.35 0.50 11.15
N SER A 97 -11.25 1.18 10.02
CA SER A 97 -10.27 2.23 9.79
C SER A 97 -10.92 3.42 9.11
N ILE A 98 -10.36 4.61 9.38
CA ILE A 98 -10.82 5.87 8.81
C ILE A 98 -9.75 6.38 7.86
N ARG A 99 -10.13 6.62 6.61
CA ARG A 99 -9.29 7.29 5.61
C ARG A 99 -8.95 8.70 6.09
N ARG A 100 -7.67 9.05 6.03
CA ARG A 100 -7.15 10.38 6.37
C ARG A 100 -7.15 11.27 5.13
N LYS A 101 -7.65 12.51 5.30
CA LYS A 101 -7.58 13.57 4.26
C LYS A 101 -6.28 14.37 4.29
N GLN A 102 -5.73 14.53 5.50
CA GLN A 102 -4.49 15.23 5.76
C GLN A 102 -3.51 14.23 6.33
N MET A 103 -2.27 14.27 5.85
CA MET A 103 -1.18 13.42 6.33
C MET A 103 -0.54 14.07 7.55
N SER A 104 -0.05 13.26 8.50
CA SER A 104 0.79 13.78 9.57
C SER A 104 2.16 14.19 9.05
N GLU A 105 2.90 14.99 9.83
CA GLU A 105 4.29 15.36 9.49
C GLU A 105 5.19 14.13 9.28
N ASP A 106 4.99 13.10 10.09
CA ASP A 106 5.74 11.84 9.96
C ASP A 106 5.41 11.13 8.65
N GLU A 107 4.13 11.02 8.29
CA GLU A 107 3.71 10.41 7.02
C GLU A 107 4.25 11.20 5.82
N LEU A 108 4.25 12.54 5.90
CA LEU A 108 4.85 13.41 4.89
C LEU A 108 6.36 13.19 4.77
N HIS A 109 7.06 13.09 5.89
CA HIS A 109 8.49 12.80 5.91
C HIS A 109 8.79 11.46 5.23
N VAL A 110 8.00 10.42 5.50
CA VAL A 110 8.13 9.11 4.83
C VAL A 110 7.94 9.25 3.32
N MET A 111 6.89 9.94 2.87
CA MET A 111 6.64 10.12 1.44
C MET A 111 7.76 10.90 0.76
N GLN A 112 8.33 11.91 1.42
CA GLN A 112 9.44 12.70 0.90
C GLN A 112 10.73 11.88 0.81
N THR A 113 11.08 11.15 1.86
CA THR A 113 12.27 10.28 1.90
C THR A 113 12.18 9.18 0.85
N LEU A 114 10.99 8.62 0.63
CA LEU A 114 10.78 7.59 -0.38
C LEU A 114 10.59 8.14 -1.79
N ARG A 115 10.60 9.45 -2.04
CA ARG A 115 10.29 10.03 -3.37
C ARG A 115 11.13 9.45 -4.52
N GLY A 116 12.38 9.06 -4.25
CA GLY A 116 13.29 8.41 -5.22
C GLY A 116 13.18 6.88 -5.29
N VAL A 117 12.37 6.25 -4.43
CA VAL A 117 12.22 4.80 -4.32
C VAL A 117 10.99 4.37 -5.12
N SER A 118 11.19 3.58 -6.18
CA SER A 118 10.08 3.06 -6.99
C SER A 118 9.44 1.82 -6.37
N MET A 119 10.26 0.87 -5.91
CA MET A 119 9.86 -0.38 -5.26
C MET A 119 10.94 -0.80 -4.27
N GLY A 120 10.57 -1.55 -3.23
CA GLY A 120 11.50 -2.12 -2.26
C GLY A 120 10.92 -2.15 -0.84
N ALA A 121 11.60 -2.85 0.05
CA ALA A 121 11.31 -2.85 1.47
C ALA A 121 12.58 -2.44 2.25
N GLY A 122 12.41 -1.78 3.38
CA GLY A 122 13.54 -1.36 4.18
C GLY A 122 13.14 -0.69 5.49
N VAL A 123 14.17 -0.18 6.19
CA VAL A 123 14.03 0.64 7.39
C VAL A 123 14.36 2.09 7.04
N LEU A 124 13.59 3.03 7.57
CA LEU A 124 13.87 4.46 7.46
C LEU A 124 14.48 4.96 8.78
N PRO A 125 15.50 5.82 8.71
CA PRO A 125 16.05 6.45 9.91
C PRO A 125 14.98 7.33 10.55
N CYS A 126 14.85 7.25 11.87
CA CYS A 126 13.98 8.16 12.62
C CYS A 126 14.58 9.58 12.56
N PRO A 127 13.79 10.62 12.27
CA PRO A 127 14.28 11.99 12.39
C PRO A 127 14.77 12.24 13.83
N SER A 128 15.99 12.77 13.95
CA SER A 128 16.77 12.87 15.19
C SER A 128 16.12 13.69 16.31
N ASP A 129 15.10 14.48 15.98
CA ASP A 129 14.49 15.45 16.90
C ASP A 129 13.26 14.90 17.65
N GLN A 130 12.80 13.69 17.33
CA GLN A 130 11.60 13.12 17.95
C GLN A 130 11.96 12.06 19.01
N LYS A 131 12.37 12.53 20.20
CA LYS A 131 12.59 11.69 21.39
C LYS A 131 11.34 10.90 21.84
N GLU A 132 10.15 11.26 21.34
CA GLU A 132 8.89 10.55 21.62
C GLU A 132 8.84 9.14 21.03
N TYR A 133 9.55 8.88 19.91
CA TYR A 133 9.53 7.57 19.24
C TYR A 133 10.64 6.61 19.68
N ALA A 134 11.45 7.00 20.67
CA ALA A 134 12.56 6.17 21.16
C ALA A 134 12.09 4.78 21.66
N GLY A 135 10.82 4.63 22.05
CA GLY A 135 10.21 3.35 22.43
C GLY A 135 9.45 2.61 21.32
N ASP A 136 9.18 3.25 20.18
CA ASP A 136 8.33 2.70 19.12
C ASP A 136 9.08 1.78 18.14
N GLY A 137 10.42 1.81 18.21
CA GLY A 137 11.32 1.02 17.39
C GLY A 137 11.60 1.65 16.02
N GLU A 138 12.20 0.88 15.12
CA GLU A 138 12.53 1.34 13.78
C GLU A 138 11.27 1.48 12.91
N LEU A 139 11.27 2.49 12.04
CA LEU A 139 10.25 2.66 11.03
C LEU A 139 10.56 1.76 9.83
N THR A 140 9.65 0.84 9.53
CA THR A 140 9.76 -0.05 8.38
C THR A 140 8.83 0.39 7.27
N TYR A 141 9.19 0.10 6.02
CA TYR A 141 8.33 0.33 4.87
C TYR A 141 8.44 -0.81 3.85
N ILE A 142 7.36 -0.98 3.10
CA ILE A 142 7.26 -1.77 1.88
C ILE A 142 6.61 -0.87 0.85
N ARG A 143 7.31 -0.62 -0.26
CA ARG A 143 6.79 0.09 -1.41
C ARG A 143 6.75 -0.85 -2.61
N ALA A 144 5.61 -0.90 -3.26
CA ALA A 144 5.42 -1.70 -4.45
C ALA A 144 4.63 -0.95 -5.52
N ARG A 145 4.77 -1.42 -6.76
CA ARG A 145 3.96 -0.95 -7.89
C ARG A 145 2.80 -1.92 -8.07
N PHE A 146 1.63 -1.37 -8.35
CA PHE A 146 0.38 -2.10 -8.44
C PHE A 146 -0.26 -1.89 -9.81
N GLU A 147 -0.77 -2.98 -10.36
CA GLU A 147 -1.75 -2.93 -11.41
C GLU A 147 -3.12 -2.62 -10.81
N ARG A 148 -3.69 -1.48 -11.22
CA ARG A 148 -5.02 -1.05 -10.83
C ARG A 148 -6.06 -1.63 -11.79
N VAL A 149 -7.04 -2.37 -11.26
CA VAL A 149 -8.15 -2.96 -12.00
C VAL A 149 -9.46 -2.44 -11.42
N VAL A 150 -10.20 -1.68 -12.22
CA VAL A 150 -11.54 -1.18 -11.84
C VAL A 150 -12.57 -2.19 -12.32
N GLY A 151 -13.23 -2.88 -11.38
CA GLY A 151 -14.30 -3.82 -11.70
C GLY A 151 -15.63 -3.11 -11.94
N SER A 152 -15.99 -2.18 -11.05
CA SER A 152 -17.22 -1.39 -11.16
C SER A 152 -17.07 -0.06 -10.40
N LYS A 153 -18.16 0.71 -10.28
CA LYS A 153 -18.21 1.90 -9.39
C LYS A 153 -18.07 1.55 -7.90
N ASP A 154 -18.21 0.27 -7.58
CA ASP A 154 -18.27 -0.28 -6.23
C ASP A 154 -17.09 -1.21 -5.93
N SER A 155 -16.27 -1.55 -6.94
CA SER A 155 -15.17 -2.49 -6.77
C SER A 155 -13.94 -2.06 -7.55
N GLU A 156 -12.82 -2.00 -6.84
CA GLU A 156 -11.50 -1.71 -7.39
C GLU A 156 -10.46 -2.61 -6.71
N ALA A 157 -9.49 -3.11 -7.48
CA ALA A 157 -8.43 -3.96 -6.98
C ALA A 157 -7.06 -3.41 -7.40
N LEU A 158 -6.09 -3.55 -6.51
CA LEU A 158 -4.68 -3.27 -6.73
C LEU A 158 -3.91 -4.57 -6.57
N TYR A 159 -3.30 -5.04 -7.64
CA TYR A 159 -2.47 -6.26 -7.65
C TYR A 159 -1.01 -5.89 -7.73
N MET A 160 -0.20 -6.33 -6.77
CA MET A 160 1.24 -6.06 -6.79
C MET A 160 1.88 -6.63 -8.07
N ILE A 161 2.70 -5.81 -8.72
CA ILE A 161 3.50 -6.20 -9.89
C ILE A 161 4.82 -6.74 -9.37
N ASN A 162 5.06 -8.04 -9.56
CA ASN A 162 6.32 -8.65 -9.17
C ASN A 162 7.39 -8.39 -10.24
N PRO A 163 8.53 -7.75 -9.91
CA PRO A 163 9.58 -7.44 -10.88
C PRO A 163 10.34 -8.69 -11.38
N ASP A 164 10.30 -9.77 -10.62
CA ASP A 164 10.94 -11.06 -10.93
C ASP A 164 10.09 -11.96 -11.85
N GLY A 165 8.85 -11.55 -12.14
CA GLY A 165 7.91 -12.31 -12.96
C GLY A 165 7.30 -13.52 -12.23
N ALA A 166 7.35 -13.56 -10.90
CA ALA A 166 6.67 -14.60 -10.11
C ALA A 166 5.17 -14.69 -10.42
N ALA A 167 4.63 -15.90 -10.37
CA ALA A 167 3.24 -16.18 -10.74
C ALA A 167 2.27 -15.70 -9.65
N GLY A 168 1.68 -14.52 -9.85
CA GLY A 168 0.60 -13.97 -9.03
C GLY A 168 1.08 -12.97 -7.97
N PRO A 169 0.23 -12.01 -7.58
CA PRO A 169 0.62 -10.92 -6.68
C PRO A 169 0.78 -11.41 -5.24
N GLU A 170 1.94 -11.18 -4.61
CA GLU A 170 2.14 -11.49 -3.18
C GLU A 170 1.31 -10.58 -2.27
N LEU A 171 0.95 -9.39 -2.76
CA LEU A 171 0.09 -8.44 -2.07
C LEU A 171 -1.03 -7.96 -3.00
N SER A 172 -2.27 -8.09 -2.54
CA SER A 172 -3.45 -7.57 -3.22
C SER A 172 -4.28 -6.70 -2.28
N ILE A 173 -4.75 -5.55 -2.76
CA ILE A 173 -5.61 -4.64 -2.01
C ILE A 173 -6.93 -4.48 -2.77
N PHE A 174 -8.04 -4.76 -2.10
CA PHE A 174 -9.39 -4.65 -2.66
C PHE A 174 -10.14 -3.53 -1.97
N PHE A 175 -10.84 -2.73 -2.75
CA PHE A 175 -11.81 -1.75 -2.30
C PHE A 175 -13.18 -2.23 -2.77
N VAL A 176 -14.13 -2.32 -1.84
CA VAL A 176 -15.48 -2.79 -2.14
C VAL A 176 -16.50 -1.93 -1.40
N ARG A 177 -17.62 -1.62 -2.05
CA ARG A 177 -18.81 -1.08 -1.39
C ARG A 177 -19.77 -2.25 -1.15
N ALA A 178 -20.12 -2.48 0.11
CA ALA A 178 -21.10 -3.51 0.46
C ALA A 178 -22.47 -3.15 -0.13
N HIS A 179 -23.10 -4.11 -0.80
CA HIS A 179 -24.45 -3.98 -1.36
C HIS A 179 -25.52 -4.10 -0.27
#